data_AF-A0A415EJI3-F1
#
_entry.id   AF-A0A415EJI3-F1
#
_cell.length_a   1.000
_cell.length_b   1.000
_cell.length_c   1.000
_cell.angle_alpha   90.00
_cell.angle_beta   90.00
_cell.angle_gamma   90.00
#
_symmetry.space_group_name_H-M   'P 1'
#
loop_
_entity.id
_entity.type
_entity.pdbx_description
1 polymer ?
#
loop_
_entity_poly.entity_id
_entity_poly.type
_entity_poly.pdbx_seq_one_letter_code
_entity_poly.pdbx_strand_id
1 'polypeptide(L)'
;MGKIEKKEVVGNIVAFTTVLPDLMDFRNSKLATFSYFIDGKYYISENSIPVPMRYGVGNTMTIKYNVEKPTEIFPRHYFVI
;
A
#
# COMPACT_ATOMS: atom_id res chain seq x y z
N MET A 1 -23.93 0.83 -6.38
CA MET A 1 -22.65 0.73 -5.64
C MET A 1 -22.17 2.14 -5.35
N GLY A 2 -22.07 2.55 -4.08
CA GLY A 2 -21.57 3.88 -3.70
C GLY A 2 -20.11 4.07 -4.10
N LYS A 3 -19.71 5.32 -4.37
CA LYS A 3 -18.32 5.66 -4.68
C LYS A 3 -17.49 5.55 -3.40
N ILE A 4 -16.46 4.70 -3.38
CA ILE A 4 -15.52 4.59 -2.26
C ILE A 4 -14.78 5.92 -2.11
N GLU A 5 -14.94 6.59 -0.97
CA GLU A 5 -14.15 7.76 -0.61
C GLU A 5 -12.74 7.33 -0.22
N LYS A 6 -11.73 8.03 -0.76
CA LYS A 6 -10.32 7.74 -0.51
C LYS A 6 -9.60 8.99 -0.06
N LYS A 7 -8.79 8.87 0.98
CA LYS A 7 -7.93 9.95 1.49
C LYS A 7 -6.48 9.53 1.49
N GLU A 8 -5.57 10.50 1.42
CA GLU A 8 -4.13 10.25 1.42
C GLU A 8 -3.58 10.21 2.85
N VAL A 9 -2.61 9.33 3.08
CA VAL A 9 -1.86 9.22 4.33
C VAL A 9 -0.43 8.79 4.04
N VAL A 10 0.52 9.20 4.88
CA VAL A 10 1.88 8.66 4.83
C VAL A 10 1.90 7.33 5.57
N GLY A 11 2.21 6.26 4.85
CA GLY A 11 2.38 4.93 5.41
C GLY A 11 3.83 4.47 5.40
N ASN A 12 4.17 3.59 6.35
CA ASN A 12 5.45 2.92 6.47
C ASN A 12 5.31 1.48 5.96
N ILE A 13 6.25 1.01 5.16
CA ILE A 13 6.27 -0.39 4.73
C ILE A 13 6.68 -1.27 5.91
N VAL A 14 5.84 -2.23 6.26
CA VAL A 14 6.09 -3.16 7.38
C VAL A 14 6.37 -4.59 6.94
N ALA A 15 5.90 -4.98 5.76
CA ALA A 15 6.16 -6.32 5.21
C ALA A 15 6.06 -6.30 3.68
N PHE A 16 6.63 -7.32 3.05
CA PHE A 16 6.41 -7.63 1.65
C PHE A 16 5.72 -8.99 1.53
N THR A 17 4.75 -9.09 0.62
CA THR A 17 4.10 -10.36 0.31
C THR A 17 4.93 -11.07 -0.76
N THR A 18 5.47 -12.23 -0.41
CA THR A 18 6.09 -13.14 -1.37
C THR A 18 4.98 -13.87 -2.11
N VAL A 19 4.73 -13.52 -3.37
CA VAL A 19 3.85 -14.32 -4.23
C VAL A 19 4.74 -15.26 -5.04
N LEU A 20 4.26 -16.49 -5.29
CA LEU A 20 5.02 -17.50 -6.03
C LEU A 20 5.47 -16.94 -7.39
N PRO A 21 6.71 -17.23 -7.84
CA PRO A 21 7.31 -16.61 -9.03
C PRO A 21 6.47 -16.73 -10.30
N ASP A 22 5.69 -17.82 -10.45
CA ASP A 22 4.99 -18.17 -11.68
C ASP A 22 3.79 -17.26 -12.01
N LEU A 23 3.35 -16.41 -11.08
CA LEU A 23 2.20 -15.50 -11.25
C LEU A 23 2.60 -14.02 -11.32
N MET A 24 3.90 -13.73 -11.27
CA MET A 24 4.38 -12.37 -11.05
C MET A 24 5.21 -11.87 -12.24
N ASP A 25 4.51 -11.36 -13.25
CA ASP A 25 5.06 -10.46 -14.26
C ASP A 25 5.49 -9.15 -13.57
N PHE A 26 6.63 -9.21 -12.86
CA PHE A 26 7.16 -8.10 -12.11
C PHE A 26 7.77 -7.04 -13.02
N ARG A 27 6.95 -6.08 -13.42
CA ARG A 27 7.39 -4.77 -13.91
C ARG A 27 8.04 -3.99 -12.75
N ASN A 28 9.24 -4.39 -12.30
CA ASN A 28 10.05 -3.71 -11.28
C ASN A 28 9.32 -3.31 -9.98
N SER A 29 8.29 -4.07 -9.58
CA SER A 29 7.49 -3.80 -8.38
C SER A 29 7.52 -4.97 -7.40
N LYS A 30 7.09 -4.77 -6.16
CA LYS A 30 6.75 -5.82 -5.19
C LYS A 30 5.53 -5.41 -4.38
N LEU A 31 4.79 -6.37 -3.81
CA LEU A 31 3.61 -6.08 -3.01
C LEU A 31 4.01 -5.80 -1.56
N ALA A 32 3.62 -4.63 -1.05
CA ALA A 32 3.96 -4.18 0.29
C ALA A 32 2.71 -3.96 1.16
N THR A 33 2.82 -4.37 2.43
CA THR A 33 1.88 -4.07 3.51
C THR A 33 2.34 -2.81 4.23
N PHE A 34 1.39 -1.95 4.61
CA PHE A 34 1.69 -0.65 5.21
C PHE A 34 1.13 -0.52 6.62
N SER A 35 1.83 0.25 7.45
CA SER A 35 1.29 0.80 8.69
C SER A 35 1.19 2.32 8.63
N TYR A 36 0.18 2.90 9.26
CA TYR A 36 -0.06 4.35 9.26
C TYR A 36 -0.94 4.76 10.43
N PHE A 37 -0.96 6.06 10.70
CA PHE A 37 -1.81 6.67 11.70
C PHE A 37 -2.86 7.55 11.04
N ILE A 38 -4.11 7.45 11.49
CA ILE A 38 -5.21 8.35 11.13
C ILE A 38 -5.78 8.85 12.46
N ASP A 39 -5.74 10.15 12.69
CA ASP A 39 -6.26 10.81 13.90
C ASP A 39 -5.85 10.13 15.21
N GLY A 40 -4.56 9.74 15.31
CA GLY A 40 -3.98 9.09 16.49
C GLY A 40 -4.21 7.57 16.59
N LYS A 41 -5.01 6.99 15.70
CA LYS A 41 -5.23 5.54 15.64
C LYS A 41 -4.29 4.87 14.65
N TYR A 42 -3.63 3.80 15.11
CA TYR A 42 -2.72 2.98 14.30
C TYR A 42 -3.48 1.95 13.49
N TYR A 43 -3.08 1.78 12.23
CA TYR A 43 -3.63 0.80 11.30
C TYR A 43 -2.50 0.01 10.63
N ILE A 44 -2.78 -1.26 10.33
CA ILE A 44 -2.01 -2.09 9.41
C ILE A 44 -2.96 -2.47 8.27
N SER A 45 -2.49 -2.36 7.03
CA SER A 45 -3.31 -2.71 5.88
C SER A 45 -3.58 -4.22 5.80
N GLU A 46 -4.80 -4.60 5.45
CA GLU A 46 -5.19 -5.99 5.19
C GLU A 46 -4.71 -6.45 3.81
N ASN A 47 -4.69 -5.53 2.85
CA ASN A 47 -4.17 -5.79 1.50
C ASN A 47 -2.77 -5.18 1.31
N SER A 48 -2.08 -5.70 0.30
CA SER A 48 -0.78 -5.20 -0.15
C SER A 48 -0.92 -4.48 -1.49
N ILE A 49 -0.14 -3.42 -1.69
CA ILE A 49 -0.13 -2.65 -2.95
C ILE A 49 1.25 -2.69 -3.62
N PRO A 50 1.34 -2.53 -4.95
CA PRO A 50 2.62 -2.54 -5.64
C PRO A 50 3.45 -1.30 -5.27
N VAL A 51 4.72 -1.53 -4.94
CA VAL A 51 5.76 -0.52 -4.72
C VAL A 51 6.99 -0.84 -5.55
N PRO A 52 7.83 0.15 -5.92
CA PRO A 52 9.06 -0.13 -6.66
C PRO A 52 10.02 -1.05 -5.89
N MET A 53 10.74 -1.92 -6.59
CA MET A 53 11.58 -2.95 -5.98
C MET A 53 12.68 -2.40 -5.05
N ARG A 54 13.12 -1.16 -5.28
CA ARG A 54 14.12 -0.44 -4.46
C ARG A 54 13.67 -0.16 -3.01
N TYR A 55 12.36 -0.19 -2.74
CA TYR A 55 11.84 0.11 -1.41
C TYR A 55 12.06 -1.08 -0.46
N GLY A 56 12.36 -0.82 0.81
CA GLY A 56 12.53 -1.79 1.88
C GLY A 56 11.53 -1.58 3.02
N VAL A 57 11.55 -2.49 3.99
CA VAL A 57 10.83 -2.32 5.26
C VAL A 57 11.37 -1.07 5.97
N GLY A 58 10.48 -0.27 6.54
CA GLY A 58 10.79 1.01 7.17
C GLY A 58 10.81 2.21 6.21
N ASN A 59 10.76 2.01 4.90
CA ASN A 59 10.55 3.14 3.98
C ASN A 59 9.11 3.66 4.06
N THR A 60 8.95 4.96 3.79
CA THR A 60 7.66 5.64 3.83
C THR A 60 7.16 6.02 2.45
N MET A 61 5.87 5.93 2.20
CA MET A 61 5.22 6.37 0.96
C MET A 61 3.84 6.95 1.25
N THR A 62 3.42 7.94 0.46
CA THR A 62 2.02 8.39 0.48
C THR A 62 1.16 7.34 -0.23
N ILE A 63 0.15 6.86 0.46
CA ILE A 63 -0.85 5.89 -0.02
C ILE A 63 -2.24 6.49 0.12
N LYS A 64 -3.25 5.85 -0.48
CA LYS A 64 -4.66 6.16 -0.27
C LYS A 64 -5.30 5.09 0.60
N TYR A 65 -6.15 5.45 1.55
CA TYR A 65 -6.95 4.51 2.33
C TYR A 65 -8.45 4.70 2.06
N ASN A 66 -9.23 3.63 2.18
CA ASN A 66 -10.70 3.69 2.16
C ASN A 66 -11.18 4.34 3.47
N VAL A 67 -11.93 5.45 3.37
CA VAL A 67 -12.41 6.19 4.56
C VAL A 67 -13.36 5.34 5.41
N GLU A 68 -14.17 4.48 4.81
CA GLU A 68 -15.11 3.60 5.51
C GLU A 68 -14.44 2.34 6.08
N LYS A 69 -13.36 1.87 5.44
CA LYS A 69 -12.57 0.72 5.88
C LYS A 69 -11.06 1.05 5.86
N PRO A 70 -10.53 1.73 6.89
CA PRO A 70 -9.16 2.25 6.83
C PRO A 70 -8.06 1.21 6.71
N THR A 71 -8.33 -0.09 6.87
CA THR A 71 -7.37 -1.19 6.61
C THR A 71 -7.25 -1.56 5.13
N GLU A 72 -8.14 -1.06 4.27
CA GLU A 72 -8.06 -1.23 2.82
C GLU A 72 -7.34 -0.03 2.18
N ILE A 73 -6.26 -0.31 1.45
CA ILE A 73 -5.41 0.71 0.85
C ILE A 73 -5.32 0.61 -0.67
N PHE A 74 -4.92 1.72 -1.30
CA PHE A 74 -4.75 1.87 -2.73
C PHE A 74 -3.45 2.63 -3.03
N PRO A 75 -2.82 2.37 -4.19
CA PRO A 75 -1.74 3.23 -4.68
C PRO A 75 -2.24 4.67 -4.85
N ARG A 76 -1.39 5.65 -4.50
CA ARG A 76 -1.66 7.06 -4.78
C ARG A 76 -1.78 7.35 -6.29
N HIS A 77 -1.11 6.51 -7.09
CA HIS A 77 -0.78 6.57 -8.52
C HIS A 77 0.70 6.93 -8.71
N TYR A 78 1.51 5.92 -9.08
CA TYR A 78 2.91 6.10 -9.48
C TYR A 78 3.26 5.05 -10.54
N PHE A 79 2.92 5.30 -11.80
CA PHE A 79 3.60 4.66 -12.93
C PHE A 79 3.65 5.65 -14.09
N VAL A 80 4.71 6.46 -14.14
CA VAL A 80 5.32 6.84 -15.42
C VAL A 80 6.58 5.99 -15.47
N ILE A 81 6.56 4.95 -16.31
CA ILE A 81 7.76 4.25 -16.76
C ILE A 81 8.20 4.97 -18.02
#